data_AF-A0A7V5EME9-F1
#
_entry.id   AF-A0A7V5EME9-F1
#
_cell.length_a   1.000
_cell.length_b   1.000
_cell.length_c   1.000
_cell.angle_alpha   90.00
_cell.angle_beta   90.00
_cell.angle_gamma   90.00
#
_symmetry.space_group_name_H-M   'P 1'
#
loop_
_entity.id
_entity.type
_entity.pdbx_description
1 polymer ?
#
loop_
_entity_poly.entity_id
_entity_poly.type
_entity_poly.pdbx_seq_one_letter_code
_entity_poly.pdbx_strand_id
1 'polypeptide(L)'
;MNFELTGMNVMGIFLALVAAIIALIFLVKSNLRSKDPEVLKEEFLAQPKHSPLEGRNKYPALDVFRSSGTYFGVGVVSALLLTLLAFNWTQFEEEVFVPDYSLEVEEDIMVEPPRTTKPPPPPPPPPPPVIEE
;
A
#
# COMPACT_ATOMS: atom_id res chain seq x y z
N MET A 1 -15.12 13.21 3.68
CA MET A 1 -14.83 12.49 2.41
C MET A 1 -14.05 11.25 2.80
N ASN A 2 -14.63 10.07 2.66
CA ASN A 2 -13.92 8.83 2.94
C ASN A 2 -13.01 8.56 1.74
N PHE A 3 -11.70 8.65 1.95
CA PHE A 3 -10.72 8.34 0.91
C PHE A 3 -10.52 6.82 0.88
N GLU A 4 -11.52 6.12 0.35
CA GLU A 4 -11.47 4.67 0.17
C GLU A 4 -10.85 4.37 -1.21
N LEU A 5 -9.56 4.02 -1.21
CA LEU A 5 -8.88 3.53 -2.41
C LEU A 5 -8.95 2.01 -2.46
N THR A 6 -9.92 1.50 -3.22
CA THR A 6 -9.97 0.08 -3.59
C THR A 6 -8.78 -0.29 -4.49
N GLY A 7 -8.41 -1.58 -4.52
CA GLY A 7 -7.29 -2.05 -5.34
C GLY A 7 -7.41 -1.68 -6.83
N MET A 8 -8.64 -1.62 -7.36
CA MET A 8 -8.90 -1.18 -8.74
C MET A 8 -8.54 0.30 -8.95
N ASN A 9 -8.88 1.16 -7.99
CA ASN A 9 -8.57 2.59 -8.05
C ASN A 9 -7.06 2.82 -7.97
N VAL A 10 -6.37 2.09 -7.10
CA VAL A 10 -4.90 2.16 -6.98
C VAL A 10 -4.22 1.76 -8.28
N MET A 11 -4.68 0.66 -8.91
CA MET A 11 -4.15 0.21 -10.19
C MET A 11 -4.41 1.23 -11.32
N GLY A 12 -5.60 1.83 -11.35
CA GLY A 12 -5.92 2.90 -12.30
C GLY A 12 -5.03 4.14 -12.15
N ILE A 13 -4.79 4.58 -10.91
CA ILE A 13 -3.92 5.73 -10.60
C ILE A 13 -2.47 5.42 -10.99
N PHE A 14 -1.99 4.22 -10.71
CA PHE A 14 -0.64 3.79 -11.09
C PHE A 14 -0.44 3.84 -12.61
N LEU A 15 -1.38 3.30 -13.39
CA LEU A 15 -1.34 3.36 -14.85
C LEU A 15 -1.40 4.79 -15.39
N ALA A 16 -2.26 5.63 -14.79
CA ALA A 16 -2.35 7.05 -15.17
C ALA A 16 -1.04 7.79 -14.91
N LEU A 17 -0.34 7.49 -13.81
CA LEU A 17 0.97 8.05 -13.49
C LEU A 17 2.02 7.64 -14.54
N VAL A 18 2.06 6.36 -14.92
CA VAL A 18 2.97 5.88 -15.97
C VAL A 18 2.66 6.56 -17.31
N ALA A 19 1.40 6.66 -17.68
CA ALA A 19 0.98 7.36 -18.91
C ALA A 19 1.37 8.84 -18.88
N ALA A 20 1.25 9.52 -17.74
CA ALA A 20 1.66 10.90 -17.58
C ALA A 20 3.18 11.08 -17.76
N ILE A 21 4.00 10.15 -17.26
CA ILE A 21 5.45 10.16 -17.49
C ILE A 21 5.77 10.01 -18.99
N ILE A 22 5.10 9.08 -19.67
CA ILE A 22 5.28 8.87 -21.12
C ILE A 22 4.86 10.13 -21.90
N ALA A 23 3.74 10.74 -21.55
CA ALA A 23 3.27 11.98 -22.15
C ALA A 23 4.27 13.13 -21.94
N LEU A 24 4.86 13.24 -20.74
CA LEU A 24 5.89 14.24 -20.45
C LEU A 24 7.14 14.03 -21.33
N ILE A 25 7.61 12.78 -21.48
CA ILE A 25 8.72 12.45 -22.39
C ILE A 25 8.37 12.84 -23.82
N PHE A 26 7.15 12.54 -24.28
CA PHE A 26 6.70 12.88 -25.63
C PHE A 26 6.61 14.39 -25.84
N LEU A 27 6.11 15.15 -24.87
CA LEU A 27 6.05 16.62 -24.92
C LEU A 27 7.44 17.25 -25.01
N VAL A 28 8.38 16.79 -24.18
CA VAL A 28 9.78 17.25 -24.22
C VAL A 28 10.40 16.90 -25.58
N LYS A 29 10.20 15.67 -26.06
CA LYS A 29 10.69 15.23 -27.38
C LYS A 29 10.06 16.04 -28.51
N SER A 30 8.78 16.35 -28.42
CA SER A 30 8.07 17.18 -29.39
C SER A 30 8.63 18.60 -29.40
N ASN A 31 8.82 19.19 -28.22
CA ASN A 31 9.38 20.55 -28.09
C ASN A 31 10.79 20.65 -28.68
N LEU A 32 11.63 19.63 -28.49
CA LEU A 32 12.99 19.58 -29.05
C LEU A 32 12.98 19.34 -30.57
N ARG A 33 12.03 18.54 -31.09
CA ARG A 33 11.91 18.26 -32.53
C ARG A 33 11.44 19.48 -33.34
N SER A 34 10.68 20.38 -32.73
CA SER A 34 10.18 21.59 -33.40
C SER A 34 11.23 22.69 -33.60
N LYS A 35 12.48 22.50 -33.17
CA LYS A 35 13.55 23.49 -33.33
C LYS A 35 14.36 23.22 -34.60
N ASP A 36 14.20 24.07 -35.61
CA ASP A 36 14.92 23.94 -36.88
C ASP A 36 16.43 24.19 -36.73
N PRO A 37 17.28 23.43 -37.43
CA PRO A 37 18.74 23.54 -37.33
C PRO A 37 19.31 24.88 -37.81
N GLU A 38 18.57 25.65 -38.62
CA GLU A 38 19.00 26.96 -39.10
C GLU A 38 18.81 28.05 -38.04
N VAL A 39 17.63 28.11 -37.41
CA VAL A 39 17.33 29.02 -36.30
C VAL A 39 18.30 28.80 -35.13
N LEU A 40 18.69 27.56 -34.87
CA LEU A 40 19.66 27.21 -33.83
C LEU A 40 21.07 27.73 -34.10
N LYS A 41 21.47 27.84 -35.37
CA LYS A 41 22.76 28.42 -35.76
C LYS A 41 22.73 29.93 -35.62
N GLU A 42 21.63 30.57 -36.03
CA GLU A 42 21.43 32.01 -35.86
C GLU A 42 21.43 32.40 -34.39
N GLU A 43 20.74 31.65 -33.53
CA GLU A 43 20.73 31.87 -32.08
C GLU A 43 22.12 31.72 -31.47
N PHE A 44 22.92 30.75 -31.92
CA PHE A 44 24.31 30.58 -31.47
C PHE A 44 25.22 31.74 -31.92
N LEU A 45 25.03 32.26 -33.13
CA LEU A 45 25.81 33.39 -33.65
C LEU A 45 25.38 34.72 -33.02
N ALA A 46 24.11 34.87 -32.66
CA ALA A 46 23.54 36.06 -32.03
C ALA A 46 23.81 36.14 -30.51
N GLN A 47 24.19 35.03 -29.87
CA GLN A 47 24.48 35.03 -28.43
C GLN A 47 25.77 35.79 -28.10
N PRO A 48 25.70 36.84 -27.27
CA PRO A 48 26.88 37.54 -26.80
C PRO A 48 27.71 36.60 -25.91
N LYS A 49 28.97 36.38 -26.28
CA LYS A 49 29.89 35.49 -25.56
C LYS A 49 30.29 36.13 -24.23
N HIS A 50 29.58 35.81 -23.16
CA HIS A 50 29.89 36.31 -21.82
C HIS A 50 30.88 35.41 -21.08
N SER A 51 31.02 34.14 -21.50
CA SER A 51 31.94 33.18 -20.90
C SER A 51 32.79 32.45 -21.94
N PRO A 52 34.09 32.17 -21.66
CA PRO A 52 34.94 31.35 -22.52
C PRO A 52 34.46 29.89 -22.66
N LEU A 53 33.53 29.44 -21.80
CA LEU A 53 32.97 28.09 -21.84
C LEU A 53 31.72 27.97 -22.72
N GLU A 54 31.18 29.09 -23.19
CA GLU A 54 29.91 29.14 -23.94
C GLU A 54 30.03 28.53 -25.34
N GLY A 55 31.25 28.44 -25.88
CA GLY A 55 31.54 27.75 -27.14
C GLY A 55 31.66 26.23 -27.04
N ARG A 56 31.54 25.62 -25.85
CA ARG A 56 31.69 24.16 -25.67
C ARG A 56 30.60 23.38 -26.40
N ASN A 57 29.38 23.90 -26.43
CA ASN A 57 28.24 23.20 -27.02
C ASN A 57 27.82 23.86 -28.34
N LYS A 58 27.74 23.07 -29.41
CA LYS A 58 27.40 23.57 -30.76
C LYS A 58 25.96 24.08 -30.88
N TYR A 59 25.04 23.52 -30.09
CA TYR A 59 23.62 23.89 -30.06
C TYR A 59 23.15 24.08 -28.61
N PRO A 60 23.44 25.22 -27.97
CA PRO A 60 23.08 25.46 -26.57
C PRO A 60 21.57 25.42 -26.31
N ALA A 61 20.75 25.76 -27.31
CA ALA A 61 19.29 25.72 -27.21
C ALA A 61 18.67 24.30 -27.29
N LEU A 62 19.47 23.29 -27.63
CA LEU A 62 19.11 21.87 -27.61
C LEU A 62 19.73 21.12 -26.42
N ASP A 63 20.33 21.82 -25.47
CA ASP A 63 20.94 21.18 -24.30
C ASP A 63 19.85 20.68 -23.33
N VAL A 64 19.64 19.36 -23.34
CA VAL A 64 18.68 18.67 -22.46
C VAL A 64 19.13 18.72 -20.99
N PHE A 65 20.43 18.92 -20.74
CA PHE A 65 20.98 18.99 -19.38
C PHE A 65 20.76 20.36 -18.73
N ARG A 66 20.41 21.39 -19.50
CA ARG A 66 20.07 22.73 -18.98
C ARG A 66 18.87 22.68 -18.04
N SER A 67 17.96 21.75 -18.24
CA SER A 67 16.79 21.50 -17.40
C SER A 67 16.89 20.19 -16.60
N SER A 68 18.10 19.70 -16.35
CA SER A 68 18.35 18.46 -15.59
C SER A 68 17.73 18.51 -14.18
N GLY A 69 17.84 19.64 -13.49
CA GLY A 69 17.26 19.83 -12.15
C GLY A 69 15.73 19.68 -12.13
N THR A 70 15.03 20.18 -13.15
CA THR A 70 13.57 20.02 -13.26
C THR A 70 13.17 18.57 -13.52
N TYR A 71 13.91 17.83 -14.36
CA TYR A 71 13.62 16.40 -14.58
C TYR A 71 13.87 15.57 -13.32
N PHE A 72 14.93 15.89 -12.58
CA PHE A 72 15.18 15.27 -11.28
C PHE A 72 14.06 15.58 -10.28
N GLY A 73 13.61 16.83 -10.22
CA GLY A 73 12.49 17.25 -9.38
C GLY A 73 11.18 16.50 -9.68
N VAL A 74 10.85 16.30 -10.96
CA VAL A 74 9.68 15.49 -11.37
C VAL A 74 9.80 14.06 -10.87
N GLY A 75 11.02 13.47 -10.91
CA GLY A 75 11.28 12.14 -10.37
C GLY A 75 11.11 12.06 -8.84
N VAL A 76 11.54 13.10 -8.12
CA VAL A 76 11.34 13.16 -6.65
C VAL A 76 9.85 13.26 -6.31
N VAL A 77 9.10 14.11 -7.03
CA VAL A 77 7.65 14.24 -6.83
C VAL A 77 6.93 12.94 -7.15
N SER A 78 7.29 12.26 -8.24
CA SER A 78 6.67 10.97 -8.60
C SER A 78 7.00 9.88 -7.57
N ALA A 79 8.21 9.84 -7.03
CA ALA A 79 8.60 8.91 -5.96
C ALA A 79 7.80 9.14 -4.67
N LEU A 80 7.61 10.40 -4.27
CA LEU A 80 6.75 10.76 -3.13
C LEU A 80 5.31 10.33 -3.36
N LEU A 81 4.77 10.56 -4.57
CA LEU A 81 3.41 10.17 -4.93
C LEU A 81 3.24 8.65 -4.85
N LEU A 82 4.20 7.87 -5.38
CA LEU A 82 4.18 6.41 -5.28
C LEU A 82 4.25 5.91 -3.83
N THR A 83 5.03 6.59 -2.99
CA THR A 83 5.15 6.25 -1.56
C THR A 83 3.83 6.49 -0.83
N LEU A 84 3.18 7.61 -1.09
CA LEU A 84 1.84 7.91 -0.55
C LEU A 84 0.79 6.90 -1.05
N LEU A 85 0.86 6.53 -2.33
CA LEU A 85 -0.03 5.52 -2.91
C LEU A 85 0.18 4.15 -2.25
N ALA A 86 1.43 3.77 -1.97
CA ALA A 86 1.76 2.52 -1.30
C ALA A 86 1.21 2.47 0.14
N PHE A 87 1.33 3.56 0.90
CA PHE A 87 0.75 3.63 2.25
C PHE A 87 -0.77 3.68 2.26
N ASN A 88 -1.38 4.16 1.18
CA ASN A 88 -2.82 4.25 1.06
C ASN A 88 -3.46 2.98 0.46
N TRP A 89 -2.67 2.01 0.00
CA TRP A 89 -3.18 0.71 -0.41
C TRP A 89 -3.68 -0.05 0.82
N THR A 90 -5.00 -0.13 0.97
CA THR A 90 -5.66 -0.95 2.01
C THR A 90 -6.61 -1.94 1.36
N GLN A 91 -6.53 -3.22 1.74
CA GLN A 91 -7.49 -4.24 1.35
C GLN A 91 -8.40 -4.52 2.54
N PHE A 92 -9.69 -4.24 2.40
CA PHE A 92 -10.69 -4.65 3.38
C PHE A 92 -11.10 -6.10 3.06
N GLU A 93 -11.17 -6.96 4.09
CA GLU A 93 -11.78 -8.27 3.95
C GLU A 93 -13.29 -8.11 3.75
N GLU A 94 -13.88 -8.96 2.92
CA GLU A 94 -15.32 -9.00 2.72
C GLU A 94 -15.97 -9.36 4.06
N GLU A 95 -16.94 -8.57 4.53
CA GLU A 95 -17.70 -8.89 5.73
C GLU A 95 -18.46 -10.20 5.47
N VAL A 96 -17.90 -11.32 5.93
CA VAL A 96 -18.58 -12.60 5.90
C VAL A 96 -19.77 -12.49 6.85
N PHE A 97 -20.96 -12.29 6.30
CA PHE A 97 -22.20 -12.34 7.06
C PHE A 97 -22.43 -13.78 7.50
N VAL A 98 -21.91 -14.12 8.67
CA VAL A 98 -22.22 -15.37 9.36
C VAL A 98 -23.61 -15.18 9.96
N PRO A 99 -24.67 -15.86 9.48
CA PRO A 99 -25.97 -15.77 10.12
C PRO A 99 -25.86 -16.26 11.57
N ASP A 100 -26.51 -15.58 12.52
CA ASP A 100 -26.43 -15.89 13.96
C ASP A 100 -26.66 -17.39 14.29
N TYR A 101 -27.38 -18.10 13.42
CA TYR A 101 -27.67 -19.53 13.52
C TYR A 101 -26.49 -20.48 13.21
N SER A 102 -25.36 -20.01 12.67
CA SER A 102 -24.16 -20.86 12.49
C SER A 102 -23.10 -20.67 13.56
N LEU A 103 -23.35 -19.82 14.56
CA LEU A 103 -22.54 -19.67 15.76
C LEU A 103 -23.07 -20.49 16.95
N GLU A 104 -24.19 -21.18 16.77
CA GLU A 104 -24.59 -22.29 17.65
C GLU A 104 -23.57 -23.41 17.43
N VAL A 105 -22.44 -23.31 18.14
CA VAL A 105 -21.62 -24.48 18.45
C VAL A 105 -22.59 -25.45 19.10
N GLU A 106 -22.83 -26.59 18.46
CA GLU A 106 -23.53 -27.71 19.05
C GLU A 106 -22.65 -28.11 20.24
N GLU A 107 -22.91 -27.49 21.39
CA GLU A 107 -22.28 -27.83 22.65
C GLU A 107 -22.76 -29.25 22.93
N ASP A 108 -22.01 -30.24 22.42
CA ASP A 108 -22.01 -31.61 22.91
C ASP A 108 -21.38 -31.54 24.31
N ILE A 109 -22.12 -30.91 25.23
CA ILE A 109 -21.81 -30.88 26.64
C ILE A 109 -21.88 -32.33 27.03
N MET A 110 -20.71 -32.94 27.20
CA MET A 110 -20.58 -34.26 27.78
C MET A 110 -21.21 -34.20 29.17
N VAL A 111 -22.50 -34.54 29.24
CA VAL A 111 -23.25 -34.59 30.48
C VAL A 111 -22.56 -35.63 31.34
N GLU A 112 -21.80 -35.18 32.33
CA GLU A 112 -21.25 -36.09 33.32
C GLU A 112 -22.43 -36.86 33.92
N PRO A 113 -22.36 -38.21 33.98
CA PRO A 113 -23.44 -38.98 34.55
C PRO A 113 -23.71 -38.48 35.97
N PRO A 114 -24.98 -38.33 36.38
CA PRO A 114 -25.31 -37.86 37.72
C PRO A 114 -24.54 -38.69 38.73
N ARG A 115 -23.84 -38.03 39.67
CA ARG A 115 -23.11 -38.72 40.73
C ARG A 115 -24.07 -39.70 41.40
N THR A 116 -23.85 -40.99 41.18
CA THR A 116 -24.62 -42.03 41.86
C THR A 116 -24.39 -41.84 43.35
N THR A 117 -25.45 -41.52 44.09
CA THR A 117 -25.41 -41.53 45.55
C THR A 117 -25.02 -42.93 45.97
N LYS A 118 -23.82 -43.07 46.56
CA LYS A 118 -23.38 -44.31 47.19
C LYS A 118 -24.47 -44.76 48.17
N PRO A 119 -24.87 -46.05 48.20
CA PRO A 119 -25.83 -46.54 49.17
C PRO A 119 -25.36 -46.20 50.59
N PRO A 120 -26.27 -45.86 51.53
CA PRO A 120 -25.89 -45.51 52.88
C PRO A 120 -25.14 -46.67 53.54
N PRO A 121 -24.08 -46.38 54.32
CA PRO A 121 -23.26 -47.42 54.94
C PRO A 121 -24.11 -48.29 55.88
N PRO A 122 -23.87 -49.61 55.92
CA PRO A 122 -24.66 -50.53 56.72
C PRO A 122 -24.57 -50.18 58.22
N PRO A 123 -25.67 -50.41 58.98
CA PRO A 123 -25.80 -49.96 60.35
C PRO A 123 -24.72 -50.59 61.26
N PRO A 124 -24.16 -49.81 62.20
CA PRO A 124 -23.11 -50.28 63.09
C PRO A 124 -23.61 -51.43 63.99
N PRO A 125 -22.78 -52.45 64.21
CA PRO A 125 -23.13 -53.60 65.05
C PRO A 125 -23.40 -53.15 66.50
N PRO A 126 -24.35 -53.81 67.18
CA PRO A 126 -24.78 -53.43 68.53
C PRO A 126 -23.62 -53.52 69.52
N PRO A 127 -23.48 -52.54 70.44
CA PRO A 127 -22.44 -52.56 71.44
C PRO A 127 -22.62 -53.77 72.38
N PRO A 128 -21.52 -54.44 72.76
CA PRO A 128 -21.57 -55.55 73.71
C PRO A 128 -22.12 -55.07 75.07
N PRO A 129 -22.92 -55.91 75.76
CA PRO A 129 -23.48 -55.56 77.05
C PRO A 129 -22.37 -55.30 78.07
N VAL A 130 -22.52 -54.21 78.81
CA VAL A 130 -21.70 -53.89 79.98
C VAL A 130 -21.97 -54.95 81.05
N ILE A 131 -20.95 -55.70 81.44
CA ILE A 131 -20.98 -56.49 82.68
C ILE A 131 -20.45 -55.53 83.76
N GLU A 132 -21.33 -55.10 84.64
CA GLU A 132 -20.95 -54.47 85.91
C GLU A 132 -20.49 -55.58 86.86
N GLU A 133 -19.19 -55.70 87.13
CA GLU A 133 -18.58 -56.12 88.42
C GLU A 133 -17.10 -55.68 88.47
#